data_AF-A0A3D4H2M0-F1
#
_entry.id   AF-A0A3D4H2M0-F1
#
_cell.length_a   1.000
_cell.length_b   1.000
_cell.length_c   1.000
_cell.angle_alpha   90.00
_cell.angle_beta   90.00
_cell.angle_gamma   90.00
#
_symmetry.space_group_name_H-M   'P 1'
#
loop_
_entity.id
_entity.type
_entity.pdbx_description
1 polymer ?
#
loop_
_entity_poly.entity_id
_entity_poly.type
_entity_poly.pdbx_seq_one_letter_code
_entity_poly.pdbx_strand_id
1 'polypeptide(L)'
;MRALGYKAGIGTASRVMSIEGETTTLGVLVQSNFGGRLTIKGVNVTREFNLKDTKKEGGCSSIMIIIATDFPFSNRLLNRFAKRASFGIARAGSTGGHGSGDYVIAFSTTY
;
A
#
# COMPACT_ATOMS: atom_id res chain seq x y z
N MET A 1 -9.70 -12.58 0.32
CA MET A 1 -8.51 -11.72 0.24
C MET A 1 -7.28 -12.47 0.72
N ARG A 2 -6.27 -12.59 -0.15
CA ARG A 2 -4.96 -13.21 0.15
C ARG A 2 -3.88 -12.30 -0.41
N ALA A 3 -2.85 -11.97 0.39
CA ALA A 3 -1.75 -11.14 -0.05
C ALA A 3 -0.42 -11.80 0.28
N LEU A 4 0.53 -11.77 -0.66
CA LEU A 4 1.91 -12.25 -0.47
C LEU A 4 1.99 -13.70 0.01
N GLY A 5 0.99 -14.53 -0.33
CA GLY A 5 0.90 -15.93 0.10
C GLY A 5 0.14 -16.17 1.42
N TYR A 6 -0.25 -15.12 2.14
CA TYR A 6 -0.88 -15.21 3.47
C TYR A 6 -2.30 -14.66 3.51
N LYS A 7 -3.04 -14.98 4.58
CA LYS A 7 -4.36 -14.39 4.85
C LYS A 7 -4.21 -12.87 4.91
N ALA A 8 -5.09 -12.17 4.19
CA ALA A 8 -5.08 -10.70 4.14
C ALA A 8 -6.49 -10.14 4.31
N GLY A 9 -6.61 -8.82 4.20
CA GLY A 9 -7.84 -8.10 4.43
C GLY A 9 -7.63 -6.60 4.38
N ILE A 10 -8.26 -5.91 5.32
CA ILE A 10 -8.08 -4.48 5.54
C ILE A 10 -6.82 -4.23 6.38
N GLY A 11 -6.05 -3.22 6.00
CA GLY A 11 -4.97 -2.66 6.81
C GLY A 11 -5.09 -1.14 6.85
N THR A 12 -4.66 -0.51 7.93
CA THR A 12 -4.63 0.96 8.03
C THR A 12 -3.40 1.41 8.79
N ALA A 13 -2.92 2.62 8.47
CA ALA A 13 -1.85 3.31 9.19
C ALA A 13 -1.95 4.82 8.93
N SER A 14 -1.37 5.62 9.81
CA SER A 14 -1.26 7.07 9.62
C SER A 14 0.13 7.58 9.98
N ARG A 15 0.45 8.78 9.51
CA ARG A 15 1.63 9.55 9.91
C ARG A 15 1.24 11.00 10.12
N VAL A 16 1.83 11.61 11.13
CA VAL A 16 1.75 13.05 11.38
C VAL A 16 3.04 13.68 10.86
N MET A 17 2.93 14.82 10.19
CA MET A 17 4.05 15.57 9.64
C MET A 17 3.83 17.07 9.79
N SER A 18 4.92 17.84 9.78
CA SER A 18 4.86 19.30 9.75
C SER A 18 5.11 19.81 8.33
N ILE A 19 4.20 20.66 7.83
CA ILE A 19 4.31 21.35 6.54
C ILE A 19 4.17 22.83 6.82
N GLU A 20 5.17 23.63 6.46
CA GLU A 20 5.13 25.10 6.65
C GLU A 20 4.82 25.53 8.11
N GLY A 21 5.19 24.70 9.10
CA GLY A 21 4.91 24.94 10.51
C GLY A 21 3.55 24.43 11.00
N GLU A 22 2.66 23.99 10.10
CA GLU A 22 1.38 23.39 10.45
C GLU A 22 1.52 21.89 10.63
N THR A 23 0.80 21.33 11.61
CA THR A 23 0.75 19.88 11.85
C THR A 23 -0.39 19.29 11.04
N THR A 24 -0.09 18.28 10.22
CA THR A 24 -1.07 17.58 9.38
C THR A 24 -0.93 16.07 9.53
N THR A 25 -2.04 15.36 9.32
CA THR A 25 -2.11 13.91 9.28
C THR A 25 -2.28 13.40 7.86
N LEU A 26 -1.56 12.33 7.53
CA LEU A 26 -1.81 11.48 6.36
C LEU A 26 -2.22 10.09 6.83
N GLY A 27 -3.45 9.69 6.52
CA GLY A 27 -3.99 8.36 6.79
C GLY A 27 -4.02 7.52 5.51
N VAL A 28 -3.83 6.21 5.66
CA VAL A 28 -3.91 5.25 4.56
C VAL A 28 -4.73 4.05 5.00
N LEU A 29 -5.74 3.68 4.22
CA LEU A 29 -6.48 2.42 4.34
C LEU A 29 -6.25 1.58 3.09
N VAL A 30 -6.02 0.28 3.26
CA VAL A 30 -5.82 -0.65 2.15
C VAL A 30 -6.75 -1.84 2.24
N GLN A 31 -7.16 -2.35 1.08
CA GLN A 31 -7.71 -3.67 0.91
C GLN A 31 -6.68 -4.52 0.17
N SER A 32 -5.99 -5.42 0.86
CA SER A 32 -4.86 -6.17 0.28
C SER A 32 -5.28 -7.52 -0.30
N ASN A 33 -5.01 -7.74 -1.59
CA ASN A 33 -5.24 -9.00 -2.30
C ASN A 33 -4.21 -9.23 -3.42
N PHE A 34 -2.92 -8.97 -3.19
CA PHE A 34 -1.89 -8.94 -4.23
C PHE A 34 -0.77 -9.98 -4.05
N GLY A 35 -0.10 -10.34 -5.14
CA GLY A 35 1.00 -11.32 -5.15
C GLY A 35 2.37 -10.73 -4.78
N GLY A 36 3.36 -11.59 -4.59
CA GLY A 36 4.74 -11.19 -4.33
C GLY A 36 5.39 -11.99 -3.20
N ARG A 37 6.49 -11.48 -2.65
CA ARG A 37 7.24 -12.10 -1.54
C ARG A 37 7.25 -11.19 -0.34
N LEU A 38 6.65 -11.63 0.76
CA LEU A 38 6.50 -10.82 1.97
C LEU A 38 7.85 -10.29 2.47
N THR A 39 7.96 -8.97 2.46
CA THR A 39 9.12 -8.24 3.00
C THR A 39 8.64 -7.33 4.12
N ILE A 40 9.19 -7.50 5.32
CA ILE A 40 8.86 -6.70 6.50
C ILE A 40 10.14 -6.02 6.98
N LYS A 41 10.13 -4.69 7.06
CA LYS A 41 11.31 -3.89 7.43
C LYS A 41 12.59 -4.26 6.63
N GLY A 42 12.42 -4.62 5.36
CA GLY A 42 13.52 -5.02 4.47
C GLY A 42 13.93 -6.50 4.56
N VAL A 43 13.39 -7.26 5.52
CA VAL A 43 13.67 -8.69 5.67
C VAL A 43 12.68 -9.50 4.84
N ASN A 44 13.19 -10.34 3.93
CA ASN A 44 12.36 -11.31 3.22
C ASN A 44 11.97 -12.44 4.17
N VAL A 45 10.70 -12.47 4.58
CA VAL A 45 10.20 -13.37 5.63
C VAL A 45 10.29 -14.84 5.21
N THR A 46 9.99 -15.14 3.94
CA THR A 46 10.06 -16.51 3.43
C THR A 46 11.49 -17.06 3.52
N ARG A 47 12.49 -16.23 3.16
CA ARG A 47 13.91 -16.60 3.24
C ARG A 47 14.40 -16.71 4.68
N GLU A 48 14.08 -15.72 5.52
CA GLU A 48 14.58 -15.65 6.90
C GLU A 48 14.15 -16.85 7.74
N PHE A 49 12.91 -17.30 7.56
CA PHE A 49 12.32 -18.37 8.36
C PHE A 49 12.28 -19.72 7.63
N ASN A 50 12.98 -19.87 6.50
CA ASN A 50 12.97 -21.08 5.65
C ASN A 50 11.56 -21.63 5.39
N LEU A 51 10.60 -20.74 5.17
CA LEU A 51 9.21 -21.12 4.92
C LEU A 51 9.07 -21.67 3.51
N LYS A 52 8.17 -22.64 3.31
CA LYS A 52 7.81 -23.09 1.97
C LYS A 52 7.33 -21.89 1.16
N ASP A 53 7.91 -21.66 -0.01
CA ASP A 53 7.45 -20.61 -0.91
C ASP A 53 6.02 -20.95 -1.35
N THR A 54 5.04 -20.21 -0.83
CA THR A 54 3.62 -20.44 -1.10
C THR A 54 3.16 -19.76 -2.38
N LYS A 55 4.10 -19.44 -3.30
CA LYS A 55 3.85 -19.00 -4.67
C LYS A 55 2.87 -19.92 -5.39
N LYS A 56 1.58 -19.70 -5.18
CA LYS A 56 0.55 -19.99 -6.16
C LYS A 56 0.35 -18.70 -6.93
N GLU A 57 1.16 -18.53 -7.96
CA GLU A 57 0.84 -17.63 -9.08
C GLU A 57 -0.38 -18.25 -9.77
N GLY A 58 -1.56 -17.67 -9.53
CA GLY A 58 -2.80 -18.23 -10.07
C GLY A 58 -4.02 -17.68 -9.35
N GLY A 59 -4.47 -16.52 -9.80
CA GLY A 59 -5.70 -15.85 -9.34
C GLY A 59 -5.66 -14.36 -9.66
N CYS A 60 -6.82 -13.75 -9.89
CA CYS A 60 -6.93 -12.30 -9.99
C CYS A 60 -6.41 -11.67 -8.69
N SER A 61 -5.40 -10.81 -8.81
CA SER A 61 -4.85 -10.02 -7.71
C SER A 61 -5.40 -8.60 -7.75
N SER A 62 -5.41 -7.91 -6.63
CA SER A 62 -5.76 -6.49 -6.55
C SER A 62 -5.30 -5.86 -5.25
N ILE A 63 -5.17 -4.55 -5.26
CA ILE A 63 -5.12 -3.76 -4.04
C ILE A 63 -5.84 -2.44 -4.25
N MET A 64 -6.73 -2.09 -3.32
CA MET A 64 -7.27 -0.73 -3.23
C MET A 64 -6.51 0.01 -2.12
N ILE A 65 -6.00 1.19 -2.43
CA ILE A 65 -5.33 2.09 -1.49
C ILE A 65 -6.10 3.40 -1.42
N ILE A 66 -6.53 3.77 -0.23
CA ILE A 66 -7.18 5.05 0.05
C ILE A 66 -6.21 5.88 0.88
N ILE A 67 -5.87 7.06 0.39
CA ILE A 67 -5.05 8.06 1.10
C ILE A 67 -5.95 9.23 1.47
N ALA A 68 -5.94 9.61 2.74
CA ALA A 68 -6.66 10.76 3.26
C ALA A 68 -5.67 11.70 3.97
N THR A 69 -5.92 13.01 3.89
CA THR A 69 -5.14 14.02 4.62
C THR A 69 -6.00 15.21 4.98
N ASP A 70 -5.67 15.87 6.09
CA ASP A 70 -6.31 17.09 6.57
C ASP A 70 -5.64 18.37 6.04
N PHE A 71 -4.61 18.25 5.19
CA PHE A 71 -3.97 19.38 4.52
C PHE A 71 -4.65 19.72 3.19
N PRO A 72 -4.82 21.01 2.84
CA PRO A 72 -5.52 21.46 1.62
C PRO A 72 -4.67 21.31 0.35
N PHE A 73 -4.34 20.07 -0.03
CA PHE A 73 -3.59 19.82 -1.26
C PHE A 73 -4.46 19.96 -2.52
N SER A 74 -3.91 20.61 -3.55
CA SER A 74 -4.53 20.63 -4.89
C SER A 74 -4.64 19.21 -5.48
N ASN A 75 -5.59 19.01 -6.40
CA ASN A 75 -5.77 17.76 -7.16
C ASN A 75 -4.46 17.24 -7.79
N ARG A 76 -3.61 18.15 -8.30
CA ARG A 76 -2.31 17.78 -8.87
C ARG A 76 -1.37 17.17 -7.84
N LEU A 77 -1.35 17.69 -6.61
CA LEU A 77 -0.55 17.14 -5.51
C LEU A 77 -1.12 15.83 -4.98
N LEU A 78 -2.44 15.73 -4.83
CA LEU A 78 -3.12 14.47 -4.48
C LEU A 78 -2.81 13.34 -5.48
N ASN A 79 -2.81 13.65 -6.78
CA ASN A 79 -2.36 12.69 -7.80
C ASN A 79 -0.90 12.28 -7.64
N ARG A 80 -0.02 13.17 -7.17
CA ARG A 80 1.38 12.80 -6.86
C ARG A 80 1.45 11.90 -5.63
N PHE A 81 0.66 12.14 -4.59
CA PHE A 81 0.56 11.25 -3.44
C PHE A 81 0.07 9.86 -3.83
N ALA A 82 -0.98 9.78 -4.66
CA ALA A 82 -1.51 8.52 -5.17
C ALA A 82 -0.41 7.69 -5.87
N LYS A 83 0.40 8.32 -6.73
CA LYS A 83 1.54 7.68 -7.41
C LYS A 83 2.64 7.21 -6.45
N ARG A 84 2.76 7.78 -5.23
CA ARG A 84 3.75 7.34 -4.24
C ARG A 84 3.37 6.03 -3.56
N ALA A 85 2.09 5.67 -3.53
CA ALA A 85 1.63 4.43 -2.92
C ALA A 85 2.27 3.18 -3.54
N SER A 86 2.59 3.22 -4.84
CA SER A 86 3.29 2.14 -5.56
C SER A 86 4.62 1.78 -4.91
N PHE A 87 5.36 2.75 -4.35
CA PHE A 87 6.60 2.47 -3.62
C PHE A 87 6.34 1.75 -2.29
N GLY A 88 5.22 2.03 -1.63
CA GLY A 88 4.82 1.36 -0.39
C GLY A 88 4.56 -0.14 -0.61
N ILE A 89 3.78 -0.48 -1.64
CA ILE A 89 3.49 -1.89 -1.97
C ILE A 89 4.73 -2.62 -2.51
N ALA A 90 5.61 -1.94 -3.26
CA ALA A 90 6.88 -2.51 -3.70
C ALA A 90 7.79 -2.85 -2.50
N ARG A 91 7.83 -1.98 -1.47
CA ARG A 91 8.58 -2.24 -0.23
C ARG A 91 8.04 -3.43 0.58
N ALA A 92 6.75 -3.74 0.47
CA ALA A 92 6.16 -4.95 1.06
C ALA A 92 6.48 -6.22 0.24
N GLY A 93 7.04 -6.05 -0.96
CA GLY A 93 7.48 -7.13 -1.86
C GLY A 93 6.48 -7.50 -2.96
N SER A 94 5.57 -6.58 -3.32
CA SER A 94 4.72 -6.72 -4.51
C SER A 94 5.56 -6.83 -5.79
N THR A 95 5.10 -7.66 -6.72
CA THR A 95 5.69 -7.79 -8.06
C THR A 95 4.90 -7.07 -9.16
N GLY A 96 3.76 -6.43 -8.83
CA GLY A 96 2.91 -5.76 -9.82
C GLY A 96 2.44 -6.69 -10.94
N GLY A 97 1.90 -7.86 -10.58
CA GLY A 97 1.56 -8.91 -11.55
C GLY A 97 0.54 -8.46 -12.60
N HIS A 98 0.62 -9.02 -13.81
CA HIS A 98 -0.21 -8.64 -14.96
C HIS A 98 -1.72 -8.64 -14.66
N GLY A 99 -2.21 -9.62 -13.89
CA GLY A 99 -3.62 -9.71 -13.48
C GLY A 99 -3.97 -8.91 -12.22
N SER A 100 -3.14 -7.93 -11.82
CA SER A 100 -3.35 -7.14 -10.61
C SER A 100 -4.07 -5.81 -10.89
N GLY A 101 -5.26 -5.65 -10.32
CA GLY A 101 -5.96 -4.36 -10.29
C GLY A 101 -5.47 -3.51 -9.12
N ASP A 102 -4.42 -2.72 -9.33
CA ASP A 102 -3.80 -1.90 -8.29
C ASP A 102 -4.27 -0.44 -8.43
N TYR A 103 -5.18 -0.02 -7.53
CA TYR A 103 -5.82 1.29 -7.58
C TYR A 103 -5.50 2.13 -6.35
N VAL A 104 -5.39 3.44 -6.55
CA VAL A 104 -5.12 4.41 -5.49
C VAL A 104 -6.05 5.60 -5.65
N ILE A 105 -6.73 5.97 -4.56
CA ILE A 105 -7.51 7.20 -4.45
C ILE A 105 -6.87 8.03 -3.35
N ALA A 106 -6.61 9.31 -3.62
CA ALA A 106 -6.11 10.25 -2.64
C ALA A 106 -7.05 11.45 -2.56
N PHE A 107 -7.45 11.83 -1.35
CA PHE A 107 -8.33 12.97 -1.12
C PHE A 107 -7.87 13.78 0.11
N SER A 108 -8.32 15.03 0.15
CA SER A 108 -8.19 15.90 1.31
C SER A 108 -9.56 16.05 1.99
N THR A 109 -9.59 16.16 3.31
CA THR A 109 -10.82 16.39 4.10
C THR A 109 -11.14 17.88 4.29
N THR A 110 -10.33 18.77 3.72
CA THR A 110 -10.44 20.24 3.92
C THR A 110 -11.34 20.92 2.88
N TYR A 111 -11.80 20.19 1.85
CA TYR A 111 -12.69 20.66 0.79
C TYR A 111 -13.92 19.77 0.65
#